data_AF-A0AAE7BYT4-F1
#
_entry.id   AF-A0AAE7BYT4-F1
#
_cell.length_a   1.000
_cell.length_b   1.000
_cell.length_c   1.000
_cell.angle_alpha   90.00
_cell.angle_beta   90.00
_cell.angle_gamma   90.00
#
_symmetry.space_group_name_H-M   'P 1'
#
loop_
_entity.id
_entity.type
_entity.pdbx_description
1 polymer ?
#
loop_
_entity_poly.entity_id
_entity_poly.type
_entity_poly.pdbx_seq_one_letter_code
_entity_poly.pdbx_strand_id
1 'polypeptide(L)'
;MNDEFRTVTDISSSLNEFKKLISSNIFNQPDNPFFKSALIHLLILSRDLTQKSYIKGKTIDFTDDMVVTDKIKNVTFLIKHARDAVCHIDSQNHVLCKENNIMFSFNVIFGKGTLAQIGDLTMTSDYDDDICIFFGDQKIYLVRHIIRAVKEAELYLKEYYKNTEYSFFLSNC
;
A
#
# COMPACT_ATOMS: atom_id res chain seq x y z
N MET A 1 11.85 -27.99 6.67
CA MET A 1 10.59 -27.27 6.94
C MET A 1 9.94 -27.03 5.59
N ASN A 2 8.67 -27.39 5.38
CA ASN A 2 8.02 -27.26 4.06
C ASN A 2 7.91 -25.76 3.69
N ASP A 3 8.38 -25.36 2.51
CA ASP A 3 8.36 -23.96 2.05
C ASP A 3 6.93 -23.40 1.96
N GLU A 4 5.95 -24.27 1.71
CA GLU A 4 4.54 -23.88 1.69
C GLU A 4 4.00 -23.55 3.08
N PHE A 5 4.33 -24.36 4.09
CA PHE A 5 3.93 -24.10 5.48
C PHE A 5 4.41 -22.72 5.93
N ARG A 6 5.69 -22.42 5.70
CA ARG A 6 6.27 -21.10 6.01
C ARG A 6 5.54 -19.97 5.29
N THR A 7 5.25 -20.15 4.01
CA THR A 7 4.54 -19.15 3.21
C THR A 7 3.16 -18.85 3.80
N VAL A 8 2.40 -19.88 4.18
CA VAL A 8 1.04 -19.71 4.72
C VAL A 8 1.06 -19.07 6.11
N THR A 9 2.00 -19.46 6.98
CA THR A 9 2.15 -18.81 8.29
C THR A 9 2.54 -17.35 8.17
N ASP A 10 3.36 -17.00 7.18
CA ASP A 10 3.74 -15.61 6.92
C ASP A 10 2.52 -14.81 6.42
N ILE A 11 1.72 -15.36 5.49
CA ILE A 11 0.46 -14.72 5.04
C ILE A 11 -0.47 -14.47 6.22
N SER A 12 -0.70 -15.50 7.04
CA SER A 12 -1.56 -15.44 8.22
C SER A 12 -1.12 -14.33 9.18
N SER A 13 0.17 -14.28 9.49
CA SER A 13 0.77 -13.27 10.37
C SER A 13 0.63 -11.86 9.78
N SER A 14 0.91 -11.69 8.48
CA SER A 14 0.79 -10.39 7.82
C SER A 14 -0.65 -9.88 7.76
N LEU A 15 -1.64 -10.74 7.53
CA LEU A 15 -3.05 -10.38 7.56
C LEU A 15 -3.49 -9.95 8.96
N ASN A 16 -3.11 -10.71 9.99
CA ASN A 16 -3.43 -10.40 11.37
C ASN A 16 -2.84 -9.05 11.80
N GLU A 17 -1.57 -8.81 11.46
CA GLU A 17 -0.89 -7.56 11.78
C GLU A 17 -1.49 -6.38 11.02
N PHE A 18 -1.83 -6.57 9.73
CA PHE A 18 -2.50 -5.56 8.92
C PHE A 18 -3.84 -5.15 9.57
N LYS A 19 -4.66 -6.13 9.98
CA LYS A 19 -5.95 -5.87 10.63
C LYS A 19 -5.79 -5.15 11.97
N LYS A 20 -4.79 -5.52 12.77
CA LYS A 20 -4.46 -4.82 14.03
C LYS A 20 -4.06 -3.36 13.79
N LEU A 21 -3.22 -3.08 12.79
CA LEU A 21 -2.85 -1.71 12.47
C LEU A 21 -4.07 -0.88 12.06
N ILE A 22 -4.91 -1.41 11.17
CA ILE A 22 -6.14 -0.73 10.74
C ILE A 22 -7.09 -0.48 11.92
N SER A 23 -7.24 -1.44 12.85
CA SER A 23 -8.13 -1.30 14.00
C SER A 23 -7.54 -0.51 15.17
N SER A 24 -6.23 -0.22 15.18
CA SER A 24 -5.53 0.49 16.26
C SER A 24 -5.88 1.98 16.41
N ASN A 25 -6.73 2.52 15.52
CA ASN A 25 -7.11 3.94 15.46
C ASN A 25 -5.96 4.91 15.16
N ILE A 26 -4.73 4.41 14.92
CA ILE A 26 -3.54 5.24 14.65
C ILE A 26 -3.74 6.15 13.43
N PHE A 27 -4.46 5.67 12.42
CA PHE A 27 -4.69 6.43 11.18
C PHE A 27 -5.69 7.57 11.33
N ASN A 28 -6.40 7.66 12.47
CA ASN A 28 -7.24 8.81 12.80
C ASN A 28 -6.51 9.85 13.67
N GLN A 29 -5.20 9.67 13.89
CA GLN A 29 -4.39 10.50 14.76
C GLN A 29 -3.17 11.04 13.98
N PRO A 30 -3.35 12.07 13.13
CA PRO A 30 -2.29 12.63 12.28
C PRO A 30 -1.05 13.06 13.06
N ASP A 31 -1.26 13.63 14.25
CA ASP A 31 -0.18 14.15 15.10
C ASP A 31 0.52 13.08 15.94
N ASN A 32 0.09 11.81 15.85
CA ASN A 32 0.70 10.74 16.61
C ASN A 32 2.11 10.46 16.07
N PRO A 33 3.15 10.43 16.92
CA PRO A 33 4.53 10.19 16.48
C PRO A 33 4.73 8.83 15.78
N PHE A 34 3.84 7.87 16.01
CA PHE A 34 3.88 6.55 15.37
C PHE A 34 3.11 6.48 14.04
N PHE A 35 2.39 7.54 13.63
CA PHE A 35 1.57 7.54 12.41
C PHE A 35 2.40 7.13 11.18
N LYS A 36 3.53 7.79 10.96
CA LYS A 36 4.41 7.51 9.81
C LYS A 36 4.93 6.07 9.84
N SER A 37 5.38 5.61 11.00
CA SER A 37 5.87 4.24 11.19
C SER A 37 4.77 3.20 10.93
N ALA A 38 3.55 3.45 11.41
CA ALA A 38 2.39 2.59 11.16
C ALA A 38 2.04 2.52 9.67
N LEU A 39 2.07 3.65 8.96
CA LEU A 39 1.79 3.69 7.53
C LEU A 39 2.86 2.96 6.70
N ILE A 40 4.13 3.10 7.07
CA ILE A 40 5.24 2.34 6.47
C ILE A 40 5.04 0.84 6.68
N HIS A 41 4.73 0.44 7.91
CA HIS A 41 4.49 -0.96 8.24
C HIS A 41 3.31 -1.51 7.43
N LEU A 42 2.24 -0.73 7.29
CA LEU A 42 1.09 -1.08 6.46
C LEU A 42 1.47 -1.29 4.98
N LEU A 43 2.31 -0.42 4.40
CA LEU A 43 2.80 -0.57 3.03
C LEU A 43 3.67 -1.82 2.85
N ILE A 44 4.51 -2.16 3.83
CA ILE A 44 5.32 -3.38 3.83
C ILE A 44 4.41 -4.62 3.80
N LEU A 45 3.43 -4.69 4.71
CA LEU A 45 2.47 -5.81 4.78
C LEU A 45 1.63 -5.92 3.49
N SER A 46 1.16 -4.79 2.98
CA SER A 46 0.37 -4.75 1.74
C SER A 46 1.17 -5.22 0.53
N ARG A 47 2.45 -4.82 0.46
CA ARG A 47 3.35 -5.27 -0.60
C ARG A 47 3.61 -6.77 -0.51
N ASP A 48 3.86 -7.29 0.68
CA ASP A 48 4.07 -8.72 0.90
C ASP A 48 2.86 -9.54 0.43
N LEU A 49 1.65 -9.18 0.88
CA LEU A 49 0.42 -9.89 0.52
C LEU A 49 0.11 -9.83 -0.97
N THR A 50 0.19 -8.63 -1.59
CA THR A 50 -0.04 -8.47 -3.03
C THR A 50 1.02 -9.18 -3.87
N GLN A 51 2.28 -9.22 -3.42
CA GLN A 51 3.33 -9.97 -4.10
C GLN A 51 3.11 -11.48 -4.00
N LYS A 52 2.67 -12.00 -2.85
CA LYS A 52 2.35 -13.42 -2.68
C LYS A 52 1.16 -13.82 -3.56
N SER A 53 0.11 -13.01 -3.62
CA SER A 53 -0.99 -13.19 -4.58
C SER A 53 -0.47 -13.25 -6.03
N TYR A 54 0.41 -12.33 -6.41
CA TYR A 54 1.01 -12.28 -7.74
C TYR A 54 1.79 -13.55 -8.08
N ILE A 55 2.66 -14.02 -7.18
CA ILE A 55 3.45 -15.24 -7.36
C ILE A 55 2.55 -16.48 -7.52
N LYS A 56 1.39 -16.49 -6.84
CA LYS A 56 0.42 -17.59 -6.93
C LYS A 56 -0.51 -17.52 -8.14
N GLY A 57 -0.44 -16.44 -8.92
CA GLY A 57 -1.11 -16.32 -10.23
C GLY A 57 -2.20 -15.26 -10.31
N LYS A 58 -2.43 -14.45 -9.25
CA LYS A 58 -3.40 -13.34 -9.28
C LYS A 58 -2.73 -12.00 -9.05
N THR A 59 -2.74 -11.19 -10.10
CA THR A 59 -2.44 -9.76 -10.00
C THR A 59 -3.68 -9.01 -9.53
N ILE A 60 -3.51 -8.11 -8.56
CA ILE A 60 -4.53 -7.12 -8.21
C ILE A 60 -4.32 -5.93 -9.14
N ASP A 61 -5.26 -5.74 -10.08
CA ASP A 61 -5.01 -5.06 -11.34
C ASP A 61 -5.85 -3.80 -11.58
N PHE A 62 -6.62 -3.32 -10.60
CA PHE A 62 -7.33 -2.06 -10.72
C PHE A 62 -6.37 -0.85 -10.86
N THR A 63 -6.85 0.18 -11.56
CA THR A 63 -6.08 1.38 -11.95
C THR A 63 -6.78 2.69 -11.58
N ASP A 64 -7.80 2.63 -10.72
CA ASP A 64 -8.53 3.81 -10.27
C ASP A 64 -7.56 4.80 -9.58
N ASP A 65 -7.74 6.11 -9.82
CA ASP A 65 -7.08 7.22 -9.12
C ASP A 65 -5.53 7.18 -9.05
N MET A 66 -4.89 6.66 -10.10
CA MET A 66 -3.42 6.59 -10.20
C MET A 66 -2.90 6.97 -11.58
N VAL A 67 -1.64 7.43 -11.64
CA VAL A 67 -0.98 7.77 -12.90
C VAL A 67 -0.30 6.51 -13.46
N VAL A 68 -0.88 5.94 -14.51
CA VAL A 68 -0.35 4.74 -15.16
C VAL A 68 0.91 5.07 -15.94
N THR A 69 1.97 4.30 -15.70
CA THR A 69 3.28 4.42 -16.37
C THR A 69 3.81 3.04 -16.74
N ASP A 70 4.95 2.98 -17.46
CA ASP A 70 5.62 1.71 -17.76
C ASP A 70 6.00 0.91 -16.50
N LYS A 71 6.27 1.61 -15.39
CA LYS A 71 6.64 1.00 -14.10
C LYS A 71 5.45 0.73 -13.21
N ILE A 72 4.40 1.54 -13.31
CA ILE A 72 3.22 1.50 -12.44
C ILE A 72 2.00 1.22 -13.32
N LYS A 73 1.75 -0.07 -13.56
CA LYS A 73 0.70 -0.54 -14.45
C LYS A 73 -0.66 -0.75 -13.76
N ASN A 74 -0.63 -0.96 -12.44
CA ASN A 74 -1.81 -1.22 -11.61
C ASN A 74 -1.45 -1.05 -10.13
N VAL A 75 -2.43 -1.21 -9.25
CA VAL A 75 -2.25 -1.04 -7.80
C VAL A 75 -1.17 -1.95 -7.19
N THR A 76 -0.98 -3.17 -7.70
CA THR A 76 0.09 -4.07 -7.20
C THR A 76 1.46 -3.43 -7.38
N PHE A 77 1.68 -2.76 -8.52
CA PHE A 77 2.90 -2.02 -8.80
C PHE A 77 2.92 -0.64 -8.13
N LEU A 78 1.77 0.00 -7.92
CA LEU A 78 1.68 1.24 -7.15
C LEU A 78 2.12 1.03 -5.70
N ILE A 79 1.61 0.00 -5.02
CA ILE A 79 1.98 -0.35 -3.64
C ILE A 79 3.47 -0.69 -3.56
N LYS A 80 4.02 -1.39 -4.57
CA LYS A 80 5.46 -1.61 -4.68
C LYS A 80 6.22 -0.29 -4.69
N HIS A 81 5.82 0.60 -5.58
CA HIS A 81 6.48 1.88 -5.78
C HIS A 81 6.37 2.79 -4.55
N ALA A 82 5.19 2.85 -3.94
CA ALA A 82 4.95 3.58 -2.70
C ALA A 82 5.83 3.07 -1.55
N ARG A 83 5.89 1.75 -1.34
CA ARG A 83 6.78 1.14 -0.34
C ARG A 83 8.25 1.46 -0.62
N ASP A 84 8.68 1.31 -1.86
CA ASP A 84 10.06 1.63 -2.27
C ASP A 84 10.38 3.13 -2.14
N ALA A 85 9.41 4.01 -2.35
CA ALA A 85 9.57 5.44 -2.10
C ALA A 85 9.70 5.68 -0.59
N VAL A 86 8.71 5.34 0.22
CA VAL A 86 8.67 5.75 1.63
C VAL A 86 9.75 5.08 2.49
N CYS A 87 10.16 3.85 2.18
CA CYS A 87 11.15 3.12 2.99
C CYS A 87 12.61 3.48 2.69
N HIS A 88 12.92 4.12 1.56
CA HIS A 88 14.30 4.44 1.19
C HIS A 88 14.51 5.95 1.27
N ILE A 89 15.35 6.38 2.20
CA ILE A 89 15.64 7.81 2.45
C ILE A 89 16.21 8.48 1.19
N ASP A 90 17.02 7.76 0.40
CA ASP A 90 17.64 8.25 -0.83
C ASP A 90 16.88 7.83 -2.12
N SER A 91 15.58 7.53 -2.02
CA SER A 91 14.81 7.04 -3.18
C SER A 91 14.65 8.12 -4.25
N GLN A 92 15.10 7.84 -5.49
CA GLN A 92 14.80 8.72 -6.64
C GLN A 92 13.29 8.83 -6.94
N ASN A 93 12.47 7.96 -6.36
CA ASN A 93 11.01 8.00 -6.49
C ASN A 93 10.37 9.17 -5.73
N HIS A 94 11.13 9.95 -4.95
CA HIS A 94 10.63 11.17 -4.31
C HIS A 94 10.70 12.40 -5.22
N VAL A 95 11.40 12.31 -6.36
CA VAL A 95 11.74 13.46 -7.19
C VAL A 95 10.57 13.83 -8.09
N LEU A 96 9.96 14.98 -7.84
CA LEU A 96 8.88 15.54 -8.66
C LEU A 96 9.38 16.26 -9.91
N CYS A 97 10.54 16.89 -9.82
CA CYS A 97 11.20 17.53 -10.94
C CYS A 97 12.72 17.39 -10.77
N LYS A 98 13.35 16.64 -11.67
CA LYS A 98 14.81 16.44 -11.65
C LYS A 98 15.59 17.73 -11.90
N GLU A 99 15.00 18.69 -12.62
CA GLU A 99 15.61 19.96 -12.96
C GLU A 99 15.62 20.94 -11.77
N ASN A 100 14.64 20.85 -10.87
CA ASN A 100 14.49 21.75 -9.71
C ASN A 100 14.79 21.10 -8.36
N ASN A 101 15.19 19.82 -8.33
CA ASN A 101 15.52 19.06 -7.12
C ASN A 101 14.39 19.04 -6.05
N ILE A 102 13.13 19.12 -6.48
CA ILE A 102 11.96 19.14 -5.60
C ILE A 102 11.63 17.70 -5.18
N MET A 103 11.63 17.45 -3.86
CA MET A 103 11.46 16.13 -3.27
C MET A 103 10.21 16.07 -2.38
N PHE A 104 9.30 15.14 -2.67
CA PHE A 104 8.13 14.85 -1.82
C PHE A 104 8.24 13.41 -1.31
N SER A 105 8.89 13.25 -0.16
CA SER A 105 9.20 11.93 0.39
C SER A 105 8.07 11.30 1.18
N PHE A 106 7.25 12.12 1.85
CA PHE A 106 6.14 11.64 2.67
C PHE A 106 5.18 12.77 2.99
N ASN A 107 4.29 13.09 2.06
CA ASN A 107 3.26 14.10 2.26
C ASN A 107 1.90 13.45 2.33
N VAL A 108 1.11 13.84 3.32
CA VAL A 108 -0.17 13.21 3.62
C VAL A 108 -1.24 14.29 3.70
N ILE A 109 -2.37 14.05 3.04
CA ILE A 109 -3.60 14.82 3.20
C ILE A 109 -4.67 13.89 3.79
N PHE A 110 -5.36 14.39 4.81
CA PHE A 110 -6.56 13.78 5.36
C PHE A 110 -7.77 14.47 4.73
N GLY A 111 -8.62 13.69 4.08
CA GLY A 111 -9.76 14.21 3.34
C GLY A 111 -9.38 14.88 2.02
N LYS A 112 -10.29 15.70 1.50
CA LYS A 112 -10.12 16.38 0.22
C LYS A 112 -9.30 17.65 0.39
N GLY A 113 -8.38 17.90 -0.52
CA GLY A 113 -7.57 19.12 -0.49
C GLY A 113 -6.45 19.15 -1.52
N THR A 114 -5.77 20.30 -1.59
CA THR A 114 -4.61 20.51 -2.46
C THR A 114 -3.36 20.57 -1.61
N LEU A 115 -2.39 19.70 -1.88
CA LEU A 115 -1.11 19.67 -1.17
C LEU A 115 -0.19 20.78 -1.65
N ALA A 116 -0.08 20.88 -2.97
CA ALA A 116 0.81 21.80 -3.65
C ALA A 116 0.30 22.11 -5.05
N GLN A 117 0.59 23.33 -5.50
CA GLN A 117 0.43 23.76 -6.88
C GLN A 117 1.75 24.41 -7.31
N ILE A 118 2.46 23.80 -8.26
CA ILE A 118 3.78 24.24 -8.72
C ILE A 118 3.75 24.31 -10.25
N GLY A 119 3.62 25.51 -10.79
CA GLY A 119 3.35 25.70 -12.22
C GLY A 119 2.06 24.98 -12.63
N ASP A 120 2.15 24.10 -13.63
CA ASP A 120 1.02 23.31 -14.12
C ASP A 120 0.74 22.04 -13.31
N LEU A 121 1.65 21.66 -12.40
CA LEU A 121 1.46 20.50 -11.56
C LEU A 121 0.58 20.85 -10.36
N THR A 122 -0.52 20.12 -10.21
CA THR A 122 -1.39 20.18 -9.03
C THR A 122 -1.46 18.83 -8.35
N MET A 123 -1.13 18.78 -7.06
CA MET A 123 -1.21 17.57 -6.24
C MET A 123 -2.44 17.63 -5.34
N THR A 124 -3.49 16.89 -5.68
CA THR A 124 -4.77 16.91 -4.96
C THR A 124 -5.15 15.55 -4.39
N SER A 125 -5.78 15.60 -3.22
CA SER A 125 -6.59 14.52 -2.66
C SER A 125 -8.05 14.81 -3.00
N ASP A 126 -8.74 13.87 -3.63
CA ASP A 126 -10.06 14.12 -4.20
C ASP A 126 -11.22 13.69 -3.29
N TYR A 127 -10.93 13.02 -2.17
CA TYR A 127 -11.92 12.33 -1.33
C TYR A 127 -11.86 12.77 0.13
N ASP A 128 -13.02 13.13 0.69
CA ASP A 128 -13.16 13.60 2.09
C ASP A 128 -12.97 12.48 3.14
N ASP A 129 -13.17 11.22 2.74
CA ASP A 129 -13.21 10.06 3.63
C ASP A 129 -11.95 9.18 3.55
N ASP A 130 -10.85 9.70 3.01
CA ASP A 130 -9.61 8.94 2.80
C ASP A 130 -8.35 9.69 3.26
N ILE A 131 -7.26 8.94 3.33
CA ILE A 131 -5.93 9.46 3.56
C ILE A 131 -5.14 9.29 2.28
N CYS A 132 -4.72 10.41 1.70
CA CYS A 132 -3.95 10.45 0.47
C CYS A 132 -2.47 10.65 0.78
N ILE A 133 -1.62 9.78 0.27
CA ILE A 133 -0.17 9.83 0.46
C ILE A 133 0.49 10.10 -0.88
N PHE A 134 1.30 11.13 -0.94
CA PHE A 134 2.00 11.55 -2.15
C PHE A 134 3.47 11.15 -2.10
N PHE A 135 3.97 10.68 -3.23
CA PHE A 135 5.37 10.30 -3.45
C PHE A 135 5.72 10.53 -4.92
N GLY A 136 6.66 11.45 -5.18
CA GLY A 136 6.92 11.88 -6.55
C GLY A 136 5.67 12.46 -7.22
N ASP A 137 5.40 12.06 -8.46
CA ASP A 137 4.21 12.41 -9.24
C ASP A 137 3.00 11.50 -8.99
N GLN A 138 3.11 10.56 -8.05
CA GLN A 138 2.09 9.59 -7.72
C GLN A 138 1.39 9.91 -6.41
N LYS A 139 0.21 9.32 -6.26
CA LYS A 139 -0.54 9.27 -5.01
C LYS A 139 -1.07 7.87 -4.75
N ILE A 140 -1.24 7.54 -3.47
CA ILE A 140 -1.90 6.32 -3.04
C ILE A 140 -2.87 6.63 -1.90
N TYR A 141 -4.05 6.02 -1.96
CA TYR A 141 -5.09 6.16 -0.95
C TYR A 141 -5.08 4.99 0.03
N LEU A 142 -5.26 5.28 1.32
CA LEU A 142 -5.32 4.25 2.36
C LEU A 142 -6.49 3.29 2.12
N VAL A 143 -7.70 3.80 1.97
CA VAL A 143 -8.89 2.95 1.82
C VAL A 143 -9.01 2.42 0.41
N ARG A 144 -9.00 3.33 -0.58
CA ARG A 144 -9.28 2.98 -1.98
C ARG A 144 -8.22 2.10 -2.62
N HIS A 145 -6.94 2.23 -2.23
CA HIS A 145 -5.86 1.45 -2.83
C HIS A 145 -5.32 0.38 -1.88
N ILE A 146 -4.84 0.77 -0.70
CA ILE A 146 -4.10 -0.14 0.18
C ILE A 146 -5.04 -1.20 0.78
N ILE A 147 -6.10 -0.77 1.48
CA ILE A 147 -7.05 -1.68 2.12
C ILE A 147 -7.79 -2.52 1.08
N ARG A 148 -8.24 -1.90 -0.02
CA ARG A 148 -8.90 -2.63 -1.11
C ARG A 148 -7.99 -3.72 -1.69
N ALA A 149 -6.75 -3.40 -2.03
CA ALA A 149 -5.84 -4.37 -2.63
C ALA A 149 -5.52 -5.53 -1.67
N VAL A 150 -5.36 -5.25 -0.37
CA VAL A 150 -5.15 -6.30 0.64
C VAL A 150 -6.38 -7.18 0.79
N LYS A 151 -7.60 -6.62 0.78
CA LYS A 151 -8.85 -7.41 0.81
C LYS A 151 -8.97 -8.33 -0.40
N GLU A 152 -8.67 -7.83 -1.61
CA GLU A 152 -8.70 -8.65 -2.83
C GLU A 152 -7.63 -9.77 -2.79
N ALA A 153 -6.42 -9.46 -2.31
CA ALA A 153 -5.36 -10.45 -2.12
C ALA A 153 -5.71 -11.49 -1.05
N GLU A 154 -6.29 -11.08 0.07
CA GLU A 154 -6.75 -11.96 1.15
C GLU A 154 -7.77 -12.97 0.64
N LEU A 155 -8.81 -12.51 -0.06
CA LEU A 155 -9.85 -13.36 -0.63
C LEU A 155 -9.25 -14.41 -1.58
N TYR A 156 -8.37 -13.97 -2.48
CA TYR A 156 -7.71 -14.86 -3.41
C TYR A 156 -6.81 -15.89 -2.69
N LEU A 157 -5.99 -15.47 -1.73
CA LEU A 157 -5.08 -16.37 -1.02
C LEU A 157 -5.84 -17.38 -0.15
N LYS A 158 -6.93 -16.97 0.52
CA LYS A 158 -7.82 -17.89 1.25
C LYS A 158 -8.41 -18.94 0.32
N GLU A 159 -8.90 -18.51 -0.85
CA GLU A 159 -9.45 -19.41 -1.86
C GLU A 159 -8.40 -20.37 -2.42
N TYR A 160 -7.18 -19.87 -2.71
CA TYR A 160 -6.07 -20.67 -3.22
C TYR A 160 -5.70 -21.82 -2.27
N TYR A 161 -5.72 -21.57 -0.95
CA TYR A 161 -5.33 -22.56 0.06
C TYR A 161 -6.50 -23.35 0.66
N LYS A 162 -7.75 -23.11 0.25
CA LYS A 162 -8.95 -23.65 0.92
C LYS A 162 -9.00 -25.18 1.02
N ASN A 163 -8.46 -25.89 0.02
CA ASN A 163 -8.48 -27.35 -0.06
C ASN A 163 -7.15 -27.98 0.39
N THR A 164 -6.30 -27.21 1.07
CA THR A 164 -5.00 -27.67 1.58
C THR A 164 -5.07 -27.90 3.09
N GLU A 165 -4.10 -28.66 3.61
CA GLU A 165 -3.91 -28.83 5.06
C GLU A 165 -3.63 -27.49 5.79
N TYR A 166 -3.25 -26.44 5.06
CA TYR A 166 -2.94 -25.12 5.61
C TYR A 166 -4.14 -24.17 5.70
N SER A 167 -5.32 -24.56 5.22
CA SER A 167 -6.54 -23.75 5.22
C SER A 167 -6.88 -23.17 6.61
N PHE A 168 -6.65 -23.95 7.67
CA PHE A 168 -6.86 -23.55 9.07
C PHE A 168 -6.11 -22.28 9.48
N PHE A 169 -4.91 -22.05 8.93
CA PHE A 169 -4.10 -20.87 9.27
C PHE A 169 -4.67 -19.57 8.71
N LEU A 170 -5.49 -19.64 7.65
CA LEU A 170 -6.06 -18.47 7.00
C LEU A 170 -7.53 -18.25 7.38
N SER A 171 -8.25 -19.27 7.86
CA SER A 171 -9.66 -19.14 8.24
C SER A 171 -9.93 -18.16 9.39
N ASN A 172 -8.95 -17.96 10.29
CA ASN A 172 -9.11 -17.12 11.48
C ASN A 172 -8.40 -15.76 11.38
N CYS A 173 -7.81 -15.46 10.22
CA CYS A 173 -7.17 -14.19 9.95
C CYS A 173 -8.19 -13.15 9.56
#